data_AF-A0A6P1BXZ4-F1
#
_entry.id   AF-A0A6P1BXZ4-F1
#
_cell.length_a   1.000
_cell.length_b   1.000
_cell.length_c   1.000
_cell.angle_alpha   90.00
_cell.angle_beta   90.00
_cell.angle_gamma   90.00
#
_symmetry.space_group_name_H-M   'P 1'
#
loop_
_entity.id
_entity.type
_entity.pdbx_description
1 polymer ?
#
loop_
_entity_poly.entity_id
_entity_poly.type
_entity_poly.pdbx_seq_one_letter_code
_entity_poly.pdbx_strand_id
1 'polypeptide(L)' 'KKGERSVGVAAQYASALGKTANCQTLVSLTLARGEVPVMVALRLFLPDSWTSDVSRLKRARVPVEHRT' A
#
# COMPACT_ATOMS: atom_id res chain seq x y z
N LYS A 1 1.97 -0.19 12.00
CA LYS A 1 1.00 -1.21 12.49
C LYS A 1 1.70 -2.57 12.47
N LYS A 2 1.58 -3.41 13.51
CA LYS A 2 2.31 -4.71 13.61
C LYS A 2 1.35 -5.90 13.66
N GLY A 3 0.67 -6.21 12.56
CA GLY A 3 -0.22 -7.37 12.53
C GLY A 3 -0.58 -7.80 11.11
N GLU A 4 -0.94 -9.07 10.95
CA GLU A 4 -1.16 -9.70 9.65
C GLU A 4 -2.53 -9.40 9.03
N ARG A 5 -3.44 -8.83 9.84
CA ARG A 5 -4.83 -8.55 9.46
C ARG A 5 -5.02 -7.20 8.76
N SER A 6 -4.01 -6.34 8.77
CA SER A 6 -4.08 -5.04 8.09
C SER A 6 -3.53 -5.18 6.68
N VAL A 7 -4.38 -4.87 5.69
CA VAL A 7 -4.07 -5.04 4.26
C VAL A 7 -2.77 -4.34 3.85
N GLY A 8 -1.90 -5.04 3.13
CA GLY A 8 -0.63 -4.50 2.64
C GLY A 8 0.43 -4.22 3.71
N VAL A 9 0.22 -4.59 4.98
CA VAL A 9 1.29 -4.53 6.00
C VAL A 9 2.32 -5.61 5.73
N ALA A 10 3.58 -5.19 5.55
CA ALA A 10 4.75 -6.05 5.52
C ALA A 10 6.00 -5.24 5.90
N ALA A 11 7.13 -5.93 6.06
CA ALA A 11 8.44 -5.29 6.21
C ALA A 11 8.79 -4.54 4.92
N GLN A 12 8.77 -3.22 4.98
CA GLN A 12 9.09 -2.32 3.86
C GLN A 12 9.92 -1.15 4.38
N TYR A 13 10.66 -0.49 3.49
CA TYR A 13 11.40 0.71 3.89
C TYR A 13 10.44 1.85 4.18
N ALA A 14 10.37 2.28 5.44
CA ALA A 14 9.54 3.38 5.88
C ALA A 14 10.39 4.65 5.95
N SER A 15 10.29 5.52 4.94
CA SER A 15 11.11 6.75 4.84
C SER A 15 11.00 7.65 6.07
N ALA A 16 9.80 7.77 6.66
CA ALA A 16 9.59 8.51 7.90
C ALA A 16 10.33 7.94 9.11
N LEU A 17 10.70 6.65 9.08
CA LEU A 17 11.47 5.98 10.14
C LEU A 17 12.94 5.75 9.77
N GLY A 18 13.33 6.05 8.52
CA GLY A 18 14.67 5.82 7.99
C GLY A 18 15.10 4.34 7.95
N LYS A 19 14.17 3.38 8.07
CA LYS A 19 14.49 1.95 8.19
C LYS A 19 13.39 1.05 7.65
N THR A 20 13.75 -0.21 7.44
CA THR A 20 12.78 -1.27 7.18
C THR A 20 11.95 -1.53 8.44
N ALA A 21 10.64 -1.42 8.31
CA ALA A 21 9.69 -1.68 9.37
C ALA A 21 8.40 -2.25 8.81
N ASN A 22 7.58 -2.86 9.67
CA ASN A 22 6.23 -3.24 9.29
C ASN A 22 5.36 -2.00 9.08
N CYS A 23 5.05 -1.70 7.82
CA CYS A 23 4.22 -0.57 7.42
C CYS A 23 3.36 -0.91 6.20
N GLN A 24 2.38 -0.04 5.96
CA GLN A 24 1.65 0.05 4.70
C GLN A 24 2.31 1.15 3.87
N THR A 25 2.41 0.93 2.56
CA THR A 25 2.98 1.91 1.62
C THR A 25 1.86 2.45 0.75
N LEU A 26 1.73 3.77 0.73
CA LEU A 26 0.75 4.48 -0.08
C LEU A 26 1.48 5.12 -1.25
N VAL A 27 0.98 4.89 -2.47
CA VAL A 27 1.47 5.52 -3.69
C VAL A 27 0.45 6.58 -4.11
N SER A 28 0.90 7.82 -4.22
CA SER A 28 0.06 8.97 -4.61
C SER A 28 0.60 9.61 -5.89
N LEU A 29 -0.31 10.02 -6.77
CA LEU A 29 0.00 10.85 -7.92
C LEU A 29 -0.60 12.24 -7.70
N THR A 30 0.25 13.25 -7.77
CA THR A 30 -0.12 14.64 -7.54
C THR A 30 0.28 15.46 -8.76
N LEU A 31 -0.68 16.16 -9.35
CA LEU A 31 -0.45 17.12 -10.41
C LEU A 31 0.16 18.39 -9.79
N ALA A 32 1.40 18.68 -10.15
CA ALA A 32 2.04 19.95 -9.84
C ALA A 32 1.72 20.94 -10.95
N ARG A 33 0.73 21.82 -10.74
CA ARG A 33 0.42 22.92 -11.66
C ARG A 33 0.29 24.23 -10.89
N GLY A 34 1.22 25.15 -11.12
CA GLY A 34 1.29 26.42 -10.38
C GLY A 34 1.56 26.19 -8.90
N GLU A 35 0.94 27.00 -8.05
CA GLU A 35 1.22 27.02 -6.60
C GLU A 35 0.48 25.94 -5.80
N VAL A 36 -0.52 25.26 -6.39
CA VAL A 36 -1.36 24.31 -5.66
C VAL A 36 -1.19 22.89 -6.20
N PRO A 37 -0.61 21.96 -5.43
CA PRO A 37 -0.59 20.55 -5.79
C PRO A 37 -1.99 19.94 -5.69
N VAL A 38 -2.42 19.22 -6.73
CA VAL A 38 -3.72 18.52 -6.76
C VAL A 38 -3.50 17.01 -6.79
N MET A 39 -3.95 16.30 -5.77
CA MET A 39 -3.91 14.83 -5.75
C MET A 39 -4.92 14.26 -6.74
N VAL A 40 -4.46 13.50 -7.73
CA VAL A 40 -5.31 12.91 -8.78
C VAL A 40 -5.48 11.39 -8.62
N ALA A 41 -4.55 10.73 -7.93
CA ALA A 41 -4.70 9.31 -7.62
C ALA A 41 -4.02 8.94 -6.31
N LEU A 42 -4.55 7.90 -5.67
CA LEU A 42 -4.04 7.32 -4.45
C LEU A 42 -4.29 5.81 -4.46
N ARG A 43 -3.26 5.01 -4.22
CA ARG A 43 -3.37 3.55 -4.16
C ARG A 43 -2.52 2.97 -3.04
N LEU A 44 -3.02 1.90 -2.43
CA LEU A 44 -2.26 1.10 -1.48
C LEU A 44 -1.38 0.11 -2.26
N PHE A 45 -0.08 0.11 -1.99
CA PHE A 45 0.84 -0.89 -2.53
C PHE A 45 0.71 -2.20 -1.74
N LEU A 46 0.56 -3.31 -2.45
CA LEU A 46 0.56 -4.67 -1.89
C LEU A 46 1.88 -5.35 -2.30
N PRO A 47 2.73 -5.75 -1.34
CA PRO A 47 3.97 -6.45 -1.64
C PRO A 47 3.70 -7.91 -2.06
N ASP A 48 4.68 -8.58 -2.67
CA ASP A 48 4.55 -9.95 -3.17
C ASP A 48 4.09 -10.97 -2.10
N SER A 49 4.52 -10.77 -0.85
CA SER A 49 4.08 -11.56 0.31
C SER A 49 2.57 -11.47 0.60
N TRP A 50 1.87 -10.51 0.00
CA TRP A 50 0.42 -10.38 0.02
C TRP A 50 -0.23 -10.91 -1.25
N THR A 51 0.29 -10.56 -2.43
CA THR A 51 -0.31 -10.94 -3.71
C THR A 51 -0.20 -12.44 -3.97
N SER A 52 0.83 -13.10 -3.43
CA SER A 52 1.01 -14.56 -3.50
C SER A 52 -0.03 -15.36 -2.69
N ASP A 53 -0.82 -14.71 -1.82
CA ASP A 53 -1.86 -15.36 -1.00
C ASP A 53 -3.25 -14.80 -1.32
N VAL A 54 -3.89 -15.41 -2.32
CA VAL A 54 -5.24 -15.04 -2.77
C VAL A 54 -6.29 -15.18 -1.66
N SER A 55 -6.14 -16.15 -0.76
CA SER A 55 -7.05 -16.35 0.38
C SER A 55 -6.97 -15.18 1.35
N ARG A 56 -5.76 -14.69 1.62
CA ARG A 56 -5.51 -13.48 2.41
C ARG A 56 -6.08 -12.24 1.73
N LEU A 57 -5.92 -12.06 0.42
CA LEU A 57 -6.51 -10.94 -0.33
C LEU A 57 -8.05 -10.96 -0.26
N LYS A 58 -8.67 -12.12 -0.42
CA LYS A 58 -10.12 -12.32 -0.28
C LYS A 58 -10.61 -11.94 1.11
N ARG A 59 -9.93 -12.43 2.16
CA ARG A 59 -10.26 -12.12 3.56
C ARG A 59 -10.15 -10.63 3.88
N ALA A 60 -9.15 -9.96 3.29
CA ALA A 60 -8.95 -8.52 3.42
C ALA A 60 -9.88 -7.68 2.51
N ARG A 61 -10.75 -8.32 1.70
CA ARG A 61 -11.69 -7.67 0.78
C ARG A 61 -11.03 -6.77 -0.26
N VAL A 62 -9.83 -7.12 -0.72
CA VAL A 62 -9.19 -6.44 -1.86
C VAL A 62 -10.10 -6.59 -3.09
N PRO A 63 -10.37 -5.55 -3.91
CA PRO A 63 -11.20 -5.67 -5.12
C PRO A 63 -10.66 -6.72 -6.10
N VAL A 64 -11.54 -7.41 -6.83
CA VAL A 64 -11.16 -8.57 -7.68
C VAL A 64 -10.18 -8.15 -8.77
N GLU A 65 -10.37 -6.97 -9.33
CA GLU A 65 -9.51 -6.34 -10.33
C GLU A 65 -8.08 -6.04 -9.83
N HIS A 66 -7.82 -6.20 -8.53
CA HIS A 66 -6.52 -5.97 -7.90
C HIS A 66 -5.92 -7.23 -7.25
N ARG A 67 -6.49 -8.42 -7.50
CA ARG A 67 -6.00 -9.71 -6.95
C ARG A 67 -5.16 -10.51 -7.96
N THR A 68 -4.40 -9.81 -8.80
CA THR A 68 -3.46 -10.41 -9.77
C THR A 68 -2.21 -10.95 -9.11
#